data_AF-A0A3N0ZVW4-F1
#
_entry.id   AF-A0A3N0ZVW4-F1
#
_cell.length_a   1.000
_cell.length_b   1.000
_cell.length_c   1.000
_cell.angle_alpha   90.00
_cell.angle_beta   90.00
_cell.angle_gamma   90.00
#
_symmetry.space_group_name_H-M   'P 1'
#
loop_
_entity.id
_entity.type
_entity.pdbx_description
1 polymer ?
#
loop_
_entity_poly.entity_id
_entity_poly.type
_entity_poly.pdbx_seq_one_letter_code
_entity_poly.pdbx_strand_id
1 'polypeptide(L)'
;MEKANIDSIIAKHRSNGNGIISILQDIQAKFSYLPQEALIQVARETGKSLVDIYGVATFYKSFSLNPKGKHHVTCCLGTACHVRGGPTIAEEFQKILAIKPGQTTKDEEFSFDTVACLGACALGPIVVVDGQYFSKVDKKKVKNIVQSVKDSKDKIKLEITPDEKIFPVEVSCAYCNHSLMDNTYLIDNYPSISVSISFGKQHGWLKLSSLYGSPNVESDCKIPDETLVNFFCPHCHTELKAVNICSSCSAPMVSFVVRGGGIVHVCTRNGCKNHMLEIGY
;
A
#
# COMPACT_ATOMS: atom_id res chain seq x y z
N MET A 1 -16.35 23.07 -13.38
CA MET A 1 -15.46 21.90 -13.26
C MET A 1 -15.14 21.37 -14.66
N GLU A 2 -13.88 21.05 -14.96
CA GLU A 2 -13.48 20.54 -16.28
C GLU A 2 -14.12 19.15 -16.54
N LYS A 3 -15.21 19.12 -17.33
CA LYS A 3 -15.93 17.90 -17.73
C LYS A 3 -15.02 16.80 -18.30
N ALA A 4 -13.97 17.20 -19.02
CA ALA A 4 -13.01 16.31 -19.68
C ALA A 4 -12.30 15.32 -18.74
N ASN A 5 -12.27 15.63 -17.44
CA ASN A 5 -11.47 14.92 -16.45
C ASN A 5 -12.23 13.79 -15.72
N ILE A 6 -13.57 13.75 -15.82
CA ILE A 6 -14.42 12.68 -15.25
C ILE A 6 -14.71 11.63 -16.32
N ASP A 7 -14.91 12.04 -17.58
CA ASP A 7 -15.12 11.12 -18.71
C ASP A 7 -13.96 10.14 -18.88
N SER A 8 -12.72 10.61 -18.67
CA SER A 8 -11.52 9.76 -18.72
C SER A 8 -11.51 8.70 -17.61
N ILE A 9 -11.98 9.05 -16.40
CA ILE A 9 -12.08 8.12 -15.27
C ILE A 9 -13.13 7.05 -15.60
N ILE A 10 -14.29 7.47 -16.10
CA ILE A 10 -15.38 6.55 -16.45
C ILE A 10 -14.95 5.61 -17.60
N ALA A 11 -14.29 6.14 -18.63
CA ALA A 11 -13.79 5.36 -19.76
C ALA A 11 -12.82 4.25 -19.34
N LYS A 12 -11.93 4.53 -18.37
CA LYS A 12 -10.99 3.55 -17.81
C LYS A 12 -11.67 2.32 -17.20
N HIS A 13 -12.88 2.48 -16.67
CA HIS A 13 -13.62 1.40 -15.98
C HIS A 13 -14.68 0.72 -16.86
N ARG A 14 -14.90 1.18 -18.10
CA ARG A 14 -15.87 0.57 -19.03
C ARG A 14 -15.49 -0.85 -19.47
N SER A 15 -14.20 -1.18 -19.53
CA SER A 15 -13.72 -2.51 -19.97
C SER A 15 -13.79 -3.60 -18.88
N ASN A 16 -13.86 -3.21 -17.60
CA ASN A 16 -13.75 -4.12 -16.44
C ASN A 16 -15.06 -4.29 -15.65
N GLY A 17 -16.23 -4.03 -16.27
CA GLY A 17 -17.53 -4.37 -15.67
C GLY A 17 -18.22 -3.26 -14.86
N ASN A 18 -17.98 -1.97 -15.14
CA ASN A 18 -18.75 -0.84 -14.59
C ASN A 18 -18.88 -0.84 -13.06
N GLY A 19 -17.77 -1.14 -12.35
CA GLY A 19 -17.70 -1.06 -10.91
C GLY A 19 -17.93 0.37 -10.42
N ILE A 20 -19.14 0.69 -9.98
CA ILE A 20 -19.52 2.04 -9.51
C ILE A 20 -18.61 2.48 -8.35
N ILE A 21 -18.22 1.55 -7.48
CA ILE A 21 -17.33 1.80 -6.34
C ILE A 21 -15.96 2.28 -6.83
N SER A 22 -15.37 1.62 -7.85
CA SER A 22 -14.06 1.99 -8.39
C SER A 22 -14.07 3.37 -9.05
N ILE A 23 -15.16 3.69 -9.76
CA ILE A 23 -15.35 5.03 -10.36
C ILE A 23 -15.42 6.10 -9.26
N LEU A 24 -16.21 5.85 -8.20
CA LEU A 24 -16.32 6.78 -7.08
C LEU A 24 -14.99 6.92 -6.31
N GLN A 25 -14.21 5.85 -6.17
CA GLN A 25 -12.87 5.90 -5.56
C GLN A 25 -11.92 6.80 -6.36
N ASP A 26 -11.88 6.66 -7.69
CA ASP A 26 -11.02 7.48 -8.54
C ASP A 26 -11.46 8.97 -8.56
N ILE A 27 -12.77 9.24 -8.53
CA ILE A 27 -13.30 10.61 -8.41
C ILE A 27 -12.89 11.20 -7.06
N GLN A 28 -13.08 10.48 -5.96
CA GLN A 28 -12.70 10.96 -4.64
C GLN A 28 -11.18 11.13 -4.50
N ALA A 29 -10.37 10.24 -5.08
CA ALA A 29 -8.92 10.41 -5.08
C ALA A 29 -8.47 11.70 -5.78
N LYS A 30 -9.25 12.17 -6.77
CA LYS A 30 -8.98 13.39 -7.52
C LYS A 30 -9.49 14.65 -6.84
N PHE A 31 -10.70 14.61 -6.29
CA PHE A 31 -11.38 15.79 -5.74
C PHE A 31 -11.35 15.84 -4.20
N SER A 32 -10.86 14.80 -3.52
CA SER A 32 -10.92 14.59 -2.06
C SER A 32 -12.33 14.40 -1.48
N TYR A 33 -13.36 14.52 -2.32
CA TYR A 33 -14.76 14.23 -2.01
C TYR A 33 -15.49 13.82 -3.30
N LEU A 34 -16.80 13.60 -3.22
CA LEU A 34 -17.68 13.29 -4.33
C LEU A 34 -18.59 14.49 -4.65
N PRO A 35 -18.20 15.36 -5.59
CA PRO A 35 -19.04 16.48 -6.01
C PRO A 35 -20.36 16.00 -6.60
N GLN A 36 -21.46 16.69 -6.30
CA GLN A 36 -22.77 16.40 -6.87
C GLN A 36 -22.75 16.38 -8.41
N GLU A 37 -22.06 17.32 -9.04
CA GLU A 37 -21.93 17.36 -10.52
C GLU A 37 -21.26 16.09 -11.06
N ALA A 38 -20.26 15.56 -10.35
CA ALA A 38 -19.56 14.34 -10.73
C ALA A 38 -20.47 13.11 -10.61
N LEU A 39 -21.27 13.01 -9.55
CA LEU A 39 -22.23 11.92 -9.37
C LEU A 39 -23.32 11.94 -10.45
N ILE A 40 -23.81 13.13 -10.82
CA ILE A 40 -24.78 13.30 -11.93
C ILE A 40 -24.17 12.83 -13.25
N GLN A 41 -22.91 13.19 -13.52
CA GLN A 41 -22.20 12.77 -14.73
C GLN A 41 -22.01 11.25 -14.77
N VAL A 42 -21.59 10.63 -13.66
CA VAL A 42 -21.48 9.17 -13.55
C VAL A 42 -22.83 8.49 -13.80
N ALA A 43 -23.92 8.99 -13.24
CA ALA A 43 -25.26 8.46 -13.47
C ALA A 43 -25.62 8.42 -14.97
N ARG A 44 -25.37 9.53 -15.67
CA ARG A 44 -25.64 9.66 -17.11
C ARG A 44 -24.80 8.70 -17.94
N GLU A 45 -23.50 8.63 -17.68
CA GLU A 45 -22.55 7.86 -18.50
C GLU A 45 -22.57 6.36 -18.23
N THR A 46 -23.03 5.94 -17.06
CA THR A 46 -23.14 4.52 -16.67
C THR A 46 -24.56 3.98 -16.83
N GLY A 47 -25.55 4.84 -17.08
CA GLY A 47 -26.97 4.47 -17.15
C GLY A 47 -27.60 4.07 -15.82
N LYS A 48 -26.90 4.30 -14.68
CA LYS A 48 -27.40 3.98 -13.34
C LYS A 48 -28.22 5.12 -12.75
N SER A 49 -29.18 4.80 -11.89
CA SER A 49 -29.96 5.82 -11.16
C SER A 49 -29.05 6.63 -10.24
N LEU A 50 -29.24 7.94 -10.23
CA LEU A 50 -28.55 8.82 -9.30
C LEU A 50 -28.83 8.44 -7.83
N VAL A 51 -30.04 7.94 -7.55
CA VAL A 51 -30.43 7.47 -6.21
C VAL A 51 -29.56 6.28 -5.76
N ASP A 52 -29.32 5.32 -6.65
CA ASP A 52 -28.47 4.15 -6.34
C ASP A 52 -27.02 4.57 -6.09
N ILE A 53 -26.53 5.55 -6.86
CA ILE A 53 -25.17 6.08 -6.71
C ILE A 53 -25.03 6.80 -5.36
N TYR A 54 -26.01 7.63 -4.98
CA TYR A 54 -26.03 8.24 -3.65
C TYR A 54 -26.17 7.19 -2.53
N GLY A 55 -26.96 6.14 -2.76
CA GLY A 55 -27.05 4.99 -1.86
C GLY A 55 -25.69 4.37 -1.60
N VAL A 56 -24.90 4.11 -2.64
CA VAL A 56 -23.52 3.61 -2.50
C VAL A 56 -22.63 4.63 -1.80
N ALA A 57 -22.66 5.89 -2.22
CA ALA A 57 -21.80 6.95 -1.67
C ALA A 57 -22.06 7.23 -0.18
N THR A 58 -23.30 7.03 0.29
CA THR A 58 -23.67 7.22 1.70
C THR A 58 -23.52 5.94 2.54
N PHE A 59 -23.61 4.76 1.92
CA PHE A 59 -23.45 3.48 2.60
C PHE A 59 -22.00 3.24 3.04
N TYR A 60 -21.02 3.54 2.18
CA TYR A 60 -19.61 3.34 2.50
C TYR A 60 -19.02 4.57 3.21
N LYS A 61 -18.62 4.40 4.48
CA LYS A 61 -17.97 5.46 5.28
C LYS A 61 -16.66 6.01 4.68
N SER A 62 -16.03 5.27 3.77
CA SER A 62 -14.83 5.72 3.07
C SER A 62 -15.12 6.84 2.07
N PHE A 63 -16.37 6.99 1.62
CA PHE A 63 -16.77 8.07 0.73
C PHE A 63 -17.22 9.30 1.50
N SER A 64 -16.93 10.48 0.94
CA SER A 64 -17.38 11.76 1.48
C SER A 64 -18.09 12.58 0.42
N LEU A 65 -19.28 13.05 0.76
CA LEU A 65 -20.07 13.98 -0.06
C LEU A 65 -19.73 15.45 0.22
N ASN A 66 -19.03 15.71 1.32
CA ASN A 66 -18.63 17.05 1.72
C ASN A 66 -17.16 17.29 1.40
N PRO A 67 -16.75 18.52 1.05
CA PRO A 67 -15.36 18.87 0.86
C PRO A 67 -14.51 18.45 2.08
N LYS A 68 -13.49 17.64 1.81
CA LYS A 68 -12.45 17.29 2.77
C LYS A 68 -11.27 18.23 2.58
N GLY A 69 -10.60 18.53 3.68
CA GLY A 69 -9.38 19.31 3.65
C GLY A 69 -8.26 18.55 2.94
N LYS A 70 -7.19 19.27 2.64
CA LYS A 70 -6.00 18.73 1.94
C LYS A 70 -5.41 17.49 2.62
N HIS A 71 -5.49 17.44 3.96
CA HIS A 71 -4.97 16.38 4.79
C HIS A 71 -6.07 15.68 5.59
N HIS A 72 -6.20 14.37 5.46
CA HIS A 72 -7.22 13.58 6.14
C HIS A 72 -6.62 12.74 7.27
N VAL A 73 -6.98 13.08 8.51
CA VAL A 73 -6.53 12.40 9.73
C VAL A 73 -7.66 11.50 10.24
N THR A 74 -7.39 10.20 10.38
CA THR A 74 -8.32 9.21 10.92
C THR A 74 -7.74 8.53 12.17
N CYS A 75 -8.40 8.68 13.32
CA CYS A 75 -8.00 8.02 14.57
C CYS A 75 -8.75 6.72 14.81
N CYS A 76 -8.04 5.62 15.12
CA CYS A 76 -8.66 4.36 15.49
C CYS A 76 -9.19 4.37 16.92
N LEU A 77 -10.48 4.04 17.08
CA LEU A 77 -11.16 3.90 18.36
C LEU A 77 -11.67 2.47 18.62
N GLY A 78 -11.11 1.49 17.91
CA GLY A 78 -11.44 0.07 18.15
C GLY A 78 -10.97 -0.42 19.49
N THR A 79 -11.55 -1.51 19.99
CA THR A 79 -11.37 -2.00 21.36
C THR A 79 -9.92 -2.00 21.82
N ALA A 80 -9.00 -2.54 21.01
CA ALA A 80 -7.56 -2.57 21.32
C ALA A 80 -6.93 -1.17 21.40
N CYS A 81 -7.30 -0.25 20.52
CA CYS A 81 -6.83 1.14 20.58
C CYS A 81 -7.50 1.89 21.73
N HIS A 82 -8.77 1.61 22.01
CA HIS A 82 -9.55 2.22 23.06
C HIS A 82 -8.91 2.02 24.43
N VAL A 83 -8.61 0.76 24.78
CA VAL A 83 -7.96 0.41 26.06
C VAL A 83 -6.51 0.92 26.15
N ARG A 84 -5.85 1.19 25.02
CA ARG A 84 -4.48 1.72 24.95
C ARG A 84 -4.41 3.25 24.89
N GLY A 85 -5.53 3.96 25.08
CA GLY A 85 -5.56 5.43 25.12
C GLY A 85 -5.97 6.12 23.82
N GLY A 86 -6.59 5.41 22.88
CA GLY A 86 -7.14 5.96 21.63
C GLY A 86 -8.07 7.18 21.82
N PRO A 87 -9.03 7.18 22.77
CA PRO A 87 -9.88 8.35 23.02
C PRO A 87 -9.08 9.58 23.39
N THR A 88 -8.05 9.39 24.23
CA THR A 88 -7.17 10.46 24.66
C THR A 88 -6.34 11.04 23.51
N ILE A 89 -5.95 10.20 22.54
CA ILE A 89 -5.28 10.65 21.30
C ILE A 89 -6.25 11.44 20.43
N ALA A 90 -7.47 10.96 20.26
CA ALA A 90 -8.51 11.65 19.50
C ALA A 90 -8.87 13.01 20.11
N GLU A 91 -8.92 13.13 21.44
CA GLU A 91 -9.08 14.40 22.14
C GLU A 91 -7.92 15.36 21.87
N GLU A 92 -6.69 14.86 21.81
CA GLU A 92 -5.52 15.69 21.54
C GLU A 92 -5.54 16.25 20.11
N PHE A 93 -5.94 15.45 19.12
CA PHE A 93 -6.17 15.94 17.75
C PHE A 93 -7.25 17.02 17.69
N GLN A 94 -8.38 16.82 18.39
CA GLN A 94 -9.44 17.82 18.45
C GLN A 94 -8.98 19.14 19.07
N LYS A 95 -8.13 19.08 20.11
CA LYS A 95 -7.55 20.28 20.74
C LYS A 95 -6.60 21.03 19.80
N ILE A 96 -5.72 20.30 19.11
CA ILE A 96 -4.69 20.90 18.24
C ILE A 96 -5.31 21.45 16.95
N LEU A 97 -6.26 20.73 16.35
CA LEU A 97 -6.91 21.14 15.10
C LEU A 97 -8.15 22.03 15.33
N ALA A 98 -8.63 22.15 16.57
CA ALA A 98 -9.82 22.91 16.94
C ALA A 98 -11.10 22.50 16.18
N ILE A 99 -11.23 21.22 15.84
CA ILE A 99 -12.37 20.63 15.13
C ILE A 99 -12.82 19.33 15.78
N LYS A 100 -14.09 18.94 15.58
CA LYS A 100 -14.64 17.65 16.04
C LYS A 100 -14.45 16.56 14.97
N PRO A 101 -14.56 15.25 15.33
CA PRO A 101 -14.61 14.18 14.34
C PRO A 101 -15.74 14.43 13.32
N GLY A 102 -15.47 14.21 12.05
CA GLY A 102 -16.37 14.51 10.93
C GLY A 102 -16.22 15.91 10.35
N GLN A 103 -15.40 16.77 10.93
CA GLN A 103 -15.26 18.17 10.50
C GLN A 103 -13.94 18.43 9.77
N THR A 104 -13.93 19.55 9.05
CA THR A 104 -12.77 20.10 8.35
C THR A 104 -12.44 21.46 8.97
N THR A 105 -11.15 21.79 9.06
CA THR A 105 -10.67 23.09 9.55
C THR A 105 -11.09 24.22 8.61
N LYS A 106 -11.18 25.45 9.14
CA LYS A 106 -11.64 26.62 8.38
C LYS A 106 -10.69 27.04 7.24
N ASP A 107 -9.42 26.66 7.35
CA ASP A 107 -8.39 26.85 6.33
C ASP A 107 -8.40 25.75 5.27
N GLU A 108 -9.32 24.78 5.37
CA GLU A 108 -9.44 23.63 4.46
C GLU A 108 -8.16 22.76 4.37
N GLU A 109 -7.25 22.90 5.34
CA GLU A 109 -6.01 22.12 5.38
C GLU A 109 -6.22 20.73 5.98
N PHE A 110 -7.06 20.57 7.02
CA PHE A 110 -7.22 19.29 7.73
C PHE A 110 -8.69 18.86 7.86
N SER A 111 -8.95 17.58 7.62
CA SER A 111 -10.17 16.90 8.07
C SER A 111 -9.82 15.87 9.13
N PHE A 112 -10.63 15.79 10.18
CA PHE A 112 -10.44 14.83 11.26
C PHE A 112 -11.64 13.88 11.37
N ASP A 113 -11.38 12.58 11.35
CA ASP A 113 -12.37 11.52 11.50
C ASP A 113 -11.92 10.48 12.52
N THR A 114 -12.87 9.69 13.02
CA THR A 114 -12.60 8.52 13.85
C THR A 114 -13.20 7.29 13.20
N VAL A 115 -12.56 6.14 13.41
CA VAL A 115 -13.01 4.86 12.88
C VAL A 115 -13.07 3.81 13.96
N ALA A 116 -14.03 2.90 13.85
CA ALA A 116 -14.24 1.83 14.81
C ALA A 116 -13.12 0.80 14.81
N CYS A 117 -12.43 0.54 13.70
CA CYS A 117 -11.25 -0.33 13.67
C CYS A 117 -10.46 -0.10 12.38
N LEU A 118 -9.14 -0.20 12.47
CA LEU A 118 -8.23 -0.19 11.31
C LEU A 118 -7.58 -1.56 11.04
N GLY A 119 -8.01 -2.62 11.73
CA GLY A 119 -7.51 -3.98 11.55
C GLY A 119 -6.10 -4.25 12.11
N ALA A 120 -5.32 -3.23 12.44
CA ALA A 120 -3.93 -3.38 12.91
C ALA A 120 -3.77 -3.39 14.44
N CYS A 121 -4.62 -4.12 15.17
CA CYS A 121 -4.69 -4.09 16.64
C CYS A 121 -3.35 -4.31 17.37
N ALA A 122 -2.43 -5.10 16.81
CA ALA A 122 -1.09 -5.31 17.37
C ALA A 122 -0.29 -3.99 17.54
N LEU A 123 -0.48 -3.05 16.62
CA LEU A 123 0.26 -1.78 16.52
C LEU A 123 -0.45 -0.60 17.21
N GLY A 124 -1.61 -0.85 17.84
CA GLY A 124 -2.42 0.17 18.52
C GLY A 124 -1.67 0.86 19.68
N PRO A 125 -1.94 2.16 19.94
CA PRO A 125 -2.88 3.04 19.26
C PRO A 125 -2.41 3.48 17.87
N ILE A 126 -3.34 3.53 16.90
CA ILE A 126 -3.04 3.86 15.50
C ILE A 126 -3.83 5.08 15.04
N VAL A 127 -3.14 5.90 14.25
CA VAL A 127 -3.71 7.03 13.51
C VAL A 127 -3.28 6.89 12.06
N VAL A 128 -4.16 7.23 11.13
CA VAL A 128 -3.84 7.30 9.69
C VAL A 128 -3.91 8.75 9.26
N VAL A 129 -2.92 9.24 8.52
CA VAL A 129 -2.96 10.55 7.89
C VAL A 129 -2.63 10.40 6.40
N ASP A 130 -3.54 10.80 5.52
CA ASP A 130 -3.38 10.69 4.05
C ASP A 130 -3.00 9.27 3.58
N GLY A 131 -3.61 8.25 4.20
CA GLY A 131 -3.33 6.84 3.94
C GLY A 131 -2.07 6.29 4.62
N GLN A 132 -1.31 7.12 5.35
CA GLN A 132 -0.11 6.71 6.07
C GLN A 132 -0.42 6.30 7.51
N TYR A 133 0.04 5.12 7.92
CA TYR A 133 -0.19 4.58 9.25
C TYR A 133 0.87 5.04 10.25
N PHE A 134 0.43 5.60 11.37
CA PHE A 134 1.22 5.95 12.54
C PHE A 134 0.86 5.00 13.67
N SER A 135 1.85 4.26 14.18
CA SER A 135 1.67 3.26 15.23
C SER A 135 2.22 3.72 16.58
N LYS A 136 1.74 3.10 17.67
CA LYS A 136 2.11 3.43 19.05
C LYS A 136 2.06 4.95 19.29
N VAL A 137 0.97 5.57 18.84
CA VAL A 137 0.78 7.02 18.93
C VAL A 137 0.50 7.37 20.38
N ASP A 138 1.14 8.43 20.87
CA ASP A 138 0.88 9.04 22.17
C ASP A 138 0.60 10.54 21.98
N LYS A 139 0.23 11.25 23.05
CA LYS A 139 -0.06 12.70 22.99
C LYS A 139 1.08 13.52 22.41
N LYS A 140 2.34 13.16 22.69
CA LYS A 140 3.51 13.90 22.20
C LYS A 140 3.64 13.73 20.68
N LYS A 141 3.45 12.51 20.19
CA LYS A 141 3.45 12.19 18.76
C LYS A 141 2.34 12.88 17.99
N VAL A 142 1.16 13.11 18.60
CA VAL A 142 0.07 13.85 17.91
C VAL A 142 0.56 15.22 17.43
N LYS A 143 1.24 15.99 18.30
CA LYS A 143 1.77 17.30 17.93
C LYS A 143 2.80 17.21 16.81
N ASN A 144 3.70 16.22 16.89
CA ASN A 144 4.71 16.00 15.86
C ASN A 144 4.07 15.62 14.52
N ILE A 145 3.03 14.78 14.53
CA ILE A 145 2.28 14.39 13.33
C ILE A 145 1.68 15.64 12.69
N VAL A 146 0.89 16.42 13.42
CA VAL A 146 0.25 17.63 12.87
C VAL A 146 1.28 18.64 12.34
N GLN A 147 2.39 18.84 13.06
CA GLN A 147 3.43 19.76 12.63
C GLN A 147 4.14 19.29 11.35
N SER A 148 4.51 17.99 11.30
CA SER A 148 5.11 17.38 10.11
C SER A 148 4.20 17.51 8.87
N VAL A 149 2.88 17.49 9.08
CA VAL A 149 1.91 17.72 8.02
C VAL A 149 1.93 19.16 7.52
N LYS A 150 1.87 20.13 8.45
CA LYS A 150 1.78 21.57 8.13
C LYS A 150 3.04 22.12 7.47
N ASP A 151 4.21 21.64 7.89
CA ASP A 151 5.49 22.11 7.35
C ASP A 151 5.73 21.59 5.92
N SER A 152 5.06 20.48 5.56
CA SER A 152 5.11 19.88 4.24
C SER A 152 4.10 20.52 3.28
N LYS A 153 4.32 21.78 2.88
CA LYS A 153 3.42 22.53 1.96
C LYS A 153 3.17 21.88 0.59
N ASP A 154 3.93 20.87 0.19
CA ASP A 154 3.67 20.06 -1.00
C ASP A 154 3.82 18.58 -0.69
N LYS A 155 2.70 17.93 -0.36
CA LYS A 155 2.63 16.56 0.13
C LYS A 155 3.43 16.42 1.43
N ILE A 156 2.84 15.78 2.42
CA ILE A 156 3.64 14.89 3.24
C ILE A 156 4.05 13.74 2.30
N LYS A 157 5.03 14.01 1.44
CA LYS A 157 6.17 13.13 1.45
C LYS A 157 6.49 13.05 2.93
N LEU A 158 6.32 11.86 3.51
CA LEU A 158 7.28 11.43 4.51
C LEU A 158 8.61 12.07 4.11
N GLU A 159 9.38 12.60 5.05
CA GLU A 159 10.81 12.62 4.84
C GLU A 159 11.23 11.16 4.58
N ILE A 160 11.04 10.73 3.32
CA ILE A 160 11.69 9.66 2.65
C ILE A 160 12.92 10.40 2.16
N THR A 161 13.85 10.61 3.08
CA THR A 161 15.23 10.34 2.75
C THR A 161 15.23 9.03 1.95
N PRO A 162 15.88 8.94 0.77
CA PRO A 162 15.85 7.75 -0.08
C PRO A 162 16.45 6.47 0.53
N ASP A 163 16.50 6.37 1.85
CA ASP A 163 16.91 5.21 2.62
C ASP A 163 15.65 4.59 3.27
N GLU A 164 14.97 3.80 2.46
CA GLU A 164 14.63 2.42 2.82
C GLU A 164 13.86 2.18 4.14
N LYS A 165 12.53 2.01 4.03
CA LYS A 165 11.84 1.02 4.88
C LYS A 165 12.26 -0.38 4.44
N ILE A 166 13.51 -0.70 4.71
CA ILE A 166 14.03 -2.05 4.71
C ILE A 166 13.47 -2.75 5.94
N PHE A 167 12.73 -3.83 5.74
CA PHE A 167 12.35 -4.75 6.81
C PHE A 167 12.55 -6.18 6.33
N PRO A 168 12.95 -7.10 7.23
CA PRO A 168 13.13 -8.49 6.85
C PRO A 168 11.77 -9.11 6.53
N VAL A 169 11.69 -9.81 5.40
CA VAL A 169 10.60 -10.69 5.04
C VAL A 169 11.03 -12.14 5.20
N GLU A 170 10.21 -12.91 5.89
CA GLU A 170 10.35 -14.36 5.87
C GLU A 170 9.47 -14.93 4.78
N VAL A 171 10.04 -15.72 3.87
CA VAL A 171 9.32 -16.23 2.71
C VAL A 171 9.34 -17.75 2.58
N SER A 172 8.30 -18.27 1.95
CA SER A 172 8.09 -19.68 1.63
C SER A 172 7.80 -19.87 0.15
N CYS A 173 8.10 -21.08 -0.35
CA CYS A 173 7.74 -21.50 -1.70
C CYS A 173 6.22 -21.52 -1.89
N ALA A 174 5.73 -20.92 -2.99
CA ALA A 174 4.30 -20.89 -3.32
C ALA A 174 3.69 -22.26 -3.64
N TYR A 175 4.50 -23.29 -3.92
CA TYR A 175 4.03 -24.64 -4.27
C TYR A 175 4.08 -25.62 -3.09
N CYS A 176 5.21 -25.70 -2.38
CA CYS A 176 5.41 -26.69 -1.31
C CYS A 176 5.41 -26.09 0.10
N ASN A 177 5.24 -24.77 0.22
CA ASN A 177 5.20 -23.99 1.46
C ASN A 177 6.45 -24.13 2.38
N HIS A 178 7.52 -24.77 1.90
CA HIS A 178 8.78 -24.82 2.64
C HIS A 178 9.42 -23.44 2.68
N SER A 179 10.04 -23.13 3.82
CA SER A 179 10.82 -21.91 4.02
C SER A 179 11.92 -21.84 2.96
N LEU A 180 12.01 -20.71 2.26
CA LEU A 180 13.14 -20.45 1.37
C LEU A 180 14.27 -19.70 2.10
N MET A 181 14.09 -19.40 3.39
CA MET A 181 15.10 -18.73 4.20
C MET A 181 16.31 -19.62 4.46
N ASP A 182 17.51 -19.04 4.31
CA ASP A 182 18.79 -19.63 4.66
C ASP A 182 19.44 -18.83 5.80
N ASN A 183 19.47 -19.43 6.99
CA ASN A 183 20.04 -18.82 8.19
C ASN A 183 21.57 -18.94 8.26
N THR A 184 22.19 -19.69 7.35
CA THR A 184 23.64 -19.91 7.32
C THR A 184 24.36 -18.92 6.42
N TYR A 185 23.65 -18.32 5.46
CA TYR A 185 24.18 -17.33 4.52
C TYR A 185 23.47 -15.99 4.71
N LEU A 186 24.21 -14.98 5.16
CA LEU A 186 23.66 -13.66 5.47
C LEU A 186 23.89 -12.69 4.32
N ILE A 187 22.86 -11.93 3.95
CA ILE A 187 22.94 -10.77 3.07
C ILE A 187 22.40 -9.58 3.86
N ASP A 188 23.08 -8.43 3.82
CA ASP A 188 22.74 -7.24 4.61
C ASP A 188 22.66 -7.46 6.13
N ASN A 189 23.37 -8.47 6.65
CA ASN A 189 23.30 -8.97 8.03
C ASN A 189 21.99 -9.67 8.43
N TYR A 190 21.19 -10.12 7.46
CA TYR A 190 19.97 -10.92 7.69
C TYR A 190 20.03 -12.25 6.94
N PRO A 191 19.30 -13.29 7.41
CA PRO A 191 19.14 -14.55 6.67
C PRO A 191 18.73 -14.28 5.22
N SER A 192 19.39 -14.91 4.27
CA SER A 192 19.08 -14.73 2.85
C SER A 192 17.90 -15.58 2.41
N ILE A 193 17.30 -15.24 1.28
CA ILE A 193 16.32 -16.09 0.59
C ILE A 193 17.10 -16.93 -0.42
N SER A 194 17.03 -18.25 -0.30
CA SER A 194 17.72 -19.20 -1.15
C SER A 194 16.81 -19.81 -2.21
N VAL A 195 17.18 -19.63 -3.46
CA VAL A 195 16.51 -20.25 -4.61
C VAL A 195 17.52 -20.90 -5.55
N SER A 196 17.07 -21.88 -6.31
CA SER A 196 17.85 -22.43 -7.42
C SER A 196 17.49 -21.67 -8.70
N ILE A 197 18.47 -21.48 -9.58
CA ILE A 197 18.28 -20.73 -10.82
C ILE A 197 18.78 -21.50 -12.04
N SER A 198 18.21 -21.18 -13.21
CA SER A 198 18.76 -21.58 -14.49
C SER A 198 18.68 -20.46 -15.53
N PHE A 199 19.66 -20.42 -16.42
CA PHE A 199 19.69 -19.56 -17.59
C PHE A 199 20.54 -20.21 -18.69
N GLY A 200 20.00 -20.28 -19.91
CA GLY A 200 20.66 -21.01 -21.00
C GLY A 200 20.91 -22.48 -20.65
N LYS A 201 22.18 -22.88 -20.51
CA LYS A 201 22.61 -24.24 -20.09
C LYS A 201 23.25 -24.26 -18.69
N GLN A 202 23.22 -23.15 -17.97
CA GLN A 202 23.83 -23.02 -16.65
C GLN A 202 22.76 -23.15 -15.56
N HIS A 203 23.16 -23.76 -14.46
CA HIS A 203 22.35 -23.95 -13.27
C HIS A 203 23.18 -23.55 -12.06
N GLY A 204 22.53 -23.00 -11.04
CA GLY A 204 23.21 -22.54 -9.83
C GLY A 204 22.22 -22.20 -8.73
N TRP A 205 22.72 -21.62 -7.66
CA TRP A 205 21.90 -20.99 -6.63
C TRP A 205 21.98 -19.47 -6.71
N LEU A 206 20.91 -18.84 -6.24
CA LEU A 206 20.82 -17.40 -6.05
C LEU A 206 20.35 -17.15 -4.61
N LYS A 207 21.10 -16.34 -3.87
CA LYS A 207 20.75 -15.83 -2.56
C LYS A 207 20.28 -14.40 -2.73
N LEU A 208 19.06 -14.10 -2.31
CA LEU A 208 18.51 -12.74 -2.32
C LEU A 208 18.55 -12.19 -0.90
N SER A 209 18.70 -10.87 -0.76
CA SER A 209 18.43 -10.23 0.52
C SER A 209 16.99 -10.50 0.97
N SER A 210 16.81 -10.82 2.24
CA SER A 210 15.47 -10.87 2.85
C SER A 210 14.95 -9.49 3.24
N LEU A 211 15.77 -8.45 3.13
CA LEU A 211 15.37 -7.09 3.40
C LEU A 211 14.56 -6.55 2.22
N TYR A 212 13.27 -6.32 2.43
CA TYR A 212 12.42 -5.75 1.39
C TYR A 212 12.94 -4.36 0.98
N GLY A 213 13.18 -4.18 -0.33
CA GLY A 213 13.79 -2.96 -0.88
C GLY A 213 15.30 -3.07 -1.11
N SER A 214 15.99 -4.03 -0.47
CA SER A 214 17.40 -4.29 -0.79
C SER A 214 17.51 -4.97 -2.17
N PRO A 215 18.35 -4.44 -3.07
CA PRO A 215 18.64 -5.07 -4.36
C PRO A 215 19.75 -6.11 -4.28
N ASN A 216 20.30 -6.36 -3.10
CA ASN A 216 21.50 -7.18 -2.96
C ASN A 216 21.17 -8.66 -3.19
N VAL A 217 21.93 -9.26 -4.10
CA VAL A 217 21.82 -10.65 -4.50
C VAL A 217 23.20 -11.23 -4.75
N GLU A 218 23.38 -12.51 -4.47
CA GLU A 218 24.62 -13.24 -4.72
C GLU A 218 24.33 -14.58 -5.38
N SER A 219 25.18 -15.01 -6.31
CA SER A 219 25.05 -16.29 -7.02
C SER A 219 26.39 -17.01 -7.11
N ASP A 220 26.35 -18.35 -7.21
CA ASP A 220 27.54 -19.17 -7.49
C ASP A 220 28.02 -19.11 -8.94
N CYS A 221 27.17 -18.62 -9.84
CA CYS A 221 27.44 -18.48 -11.26
C CYS A 221 27.40 -17.01 -11.67
N LYS A 222 28.22 -16.63 -12.66
CA LYS A 222 28.20 -15.29 -13.25
C LYS A 222 27.04 -15.19 -14.24
N ILE A 223 25.97 -14.54 -13.82
CA ILE A 223 24.81 -14.25 -14.67
C ILE A 223 25.13 -12.97 -15.46
N PRO A 224 25.05 -12.98 -16.81
CA PRO A 224 25.21 -11.76 -17.59
C PRO A 224 24.10 -10.75 -17.26
N ASP A 225 24.42 -9.46 -17.29
CA ASP A 225 23.44 -8.40 -17.07
C ASP A 225 22.28 -8.51 -18.08
N GLU A 226 21.08 -8.08 -17.65
CA GLU A 226 19.85 -8.10 -18.47
C GLU A 226 19.34 -9.51 -18.85
N THR A 227 19.98 -10.58 -18.37
CA THR A 227 19.55 -11.96 -18.63
C THR A 227 18.30 -12.30 -17.81
N LEU A 228 17.32 -12.96 -18.42
CA LEU A 228 16.18 -13.54 -17.73
C LEU A 228 16.58 -14.87 -17.09
N VAL A 229 16.28 -15.01 -15.80
CA VAL A 229 16.64 -16.17 -15.00
C VAL A 229 15.38 -16.89 -14.56
N ASN A 230 15.33 -18.20 -14.71
CA ASN A 230 14.24 -19.03 -14.21
C ASN A 230 14.54 -19.41 -12.75
N PHE A 231 13.55 -19.29 -11.87
CA PHE A 231 13.69 -19.55 -10.44
C PHE A 231 13.04 -20.89 -10.10
N PHE A 232 13.64 -21.65 -9.21
CA PHE A 232 13.18 -22.96 -8.77
C PHE A 232 13.28 -23.05 -7.25
N CYS A 233 12.33 -23.75 -6.65
CA CYS A 233 12.38 -24.06 -5.22
C CYS A 233 13.51 -25.09 -4.96
N PRO A 234 14.43 -24.86 -4.02
CA PRO A 234 15.49 -25.81 -3.68
C PRO A 234 14.95 -27.08 -2.99
N HIS A 235 13.72 -27.06 -2.49
CA HIS A 235 13.11 -28.18 -1.78
C HIS A 235 12.27 -29.10 -2.69
N CYS A 236 11.41 -28.53 -3.54
CA CYS A 236 10.53 -29.31 -4.41
C CYS A 236 10.95 -29.30 -5.89
N HIS A 237 11.97 -28.52 -6.24
CA HIS A 237 12.50 -28.35 -7.60
C HIS A 237 11.48 -27.85 -8.64
N THR A 238 10.26 -27.50 -8.22
CA THR A 238 9.26 -26.86 -9.05
C THR A 238 9.73 -25.47 -9.46
N GLU A 239 9.55 -25.14 -10.73
CA GLU A 239 9.75 -23.80 -11.25
C GLU A 239 8.77 -22.82 -10.60
N LEU A 240 9.30 -21.74 -10.04
CA LEU A 240 8.53 -20.65 -9.46
C LEU A 240 8.03 -19.77 -10.59
N LYS A 241 6.82 -20.07 -11.10
CA LYS A 241 6.26 -19.37 -12.25
C LYS A 241 6.02 -17.89 -11.95
N ALA A 242 6.34 -17.05 -12.92
CA ALA A 242 6.03 -15.65 -12.84
C ALA A 242 4.54 -15.39 -13.08
N VAL A 243 3.94 -14.56 -12.24
CA VAL A 243 2.51 -14.21 -12.29
C VAL A 243 2.29 -12.76 -12.72
N ASN A 244 3.29 -11.90 -12.47
CA ASN A 244 3.25 -10.47 -12.73
C ASN A 244 4.38 -10.03 -13.67
N ILE A 245 4.28 -8.81 -14.18
CA ILE A 245 5.28 -8.17 -15.04
C ILE A 245 5.90 -6.98 -14.30
N CYS A 246 7.22 -6.86 -14.37
CA CYS A 246 7.98 -5.79 -13.77
C CYS A 246 7.65 -4.44 -14.42
N SER A 247 7.25 -3.44 -13.62
CA SER A 247 6.94 -2.09 -14.10
C SER A 247 8.17 -1.33 -14.63
N SER A 248 9.39 -1.74 -14.26
CA SER A 248 10.63 -1.05 -14.64
C SER A 248 11.26 -1.60 -15.92
N CYS A 249 11.27 -2.92 -16.12
CA CYS A 249 11.97 -3.57 -17.25
C CYS A 249 11.09 -4.53 -18.05
N SER A 250 9.79 -4.63 -17.72
CA SER A 250 8.82 -5.52 -18.39
C SER A 250 9.16 -7.02 -18.35
N ALA A 251 10.11 -7.43 -17.52
CA ALA A 251 10.41 -8.84 -17.31
C ALA A 251 9.38 -9.52 -16.39
N PRO A 252 9.20 -10.83 -16.49
CA PRO A 252 8.35 -11.57 -15.56
C PRO A 252 8.82 -11.43 -14.10
N MET A 253 7.91 -11.50 -13.15
CA MET A 253 8.20 -11.47 -11.71
C MET A 253 7.72 -12.75 -11.03
N VAL A 254 8.63 -13.41 -10.31
CA VAL A 254 8.36 -14.62 -9.54
C VAL A 254 7.85 -14.27 -8.16
N SER A 255 6.97 -15.12 -7.63
CA SER A 255 6.24 -14.85 -6.38
C SER A 255 6.72 -15.76 -5.25
N PHE A 256 6.98 -15.16 -4.09
CA PHE A 256 7.22 -15.86 -2.84
C PHE A 256 6.12 -15.52 -1.83
N VAL A 257 5.69 -16.50 -1.04
CA VAL A 257 4.66 -16.29 -0.01
C VAL A 257 5.33 -15.74 1.24
N VAL A 258 4.85 -14.61 1.77
CA VAL A 258 5.39 -14.02 3.00
C VAL A 258 4.72 -14.66 4.21
N ARG A 259 5.51 -15.09 5.20
CA ARG A 259 4.99 -15.57 6.49
C ARG A 259 4.32 -14.42 7.22
N GLY A 260 3.05 -14.59 7.55
CA GLY A 260 2.20 -13.53 8.10
C GLY A 260 1.21 -12.94 7.08
N GLY A 261 1.27 -13.37 5.82
CA GLY A 261 0.33 -13.00 4.77
C GLY A 261 0.95 -12.07 3.73
N GLY A 262 0.47 -12.18 2.49
CA GLY A 262 0.98 -11.45 1.33
C GLY A 262 1.95 -12.25 0.47
N ILE A 263 2.32 -11.64 -0.65
CA ILE A 263 3.18 -12.18 -1.70
C ILE A 263 4.20 -11.12 -2.04
N VAL A 264 5.49 -11.50 -2.02
CA VAL A 264 6.55 -10.66 -2.57
C VAL A 264 6.88 -11.14 -3.97
N HIS A 265 6.95 -10.20 -4.90
CA HIS A 265 7.31 -10.42 -6.29
C HIS A 265 8.72 -9.91 -6.53
N VAL A 266 9.56 -10.76 -7.12
CA VAL A 266 10.96 -10.45 -7.46
C VAL A 266 11.14 -10.56 -8.96
N CYS A 267 11.79 -9.57 -9.57
CA CYS A 267 12.04 -9.56 -11.00
C CYS A 267 13.02 -10.67 -11.40
N THR A 268 12.75 -11.37 -12.51
CA THR A 268 13.64 -12.42 -13.03
C THR A 268 14.84 -11.90 -13.80
N ARG A 269 14.87 -10.60 -14.13
CA ARG A 269 15.93 -10.00 -14.91
C ARG A 269 17.12 -9.65 -14.02
N ASN A 270 18.28 -10.24 -14.32
CA ASN A 270 19.53 -9.90 -13.66
C ASN A 270 19.87 -8.41 -13.83
N GLY A 271 20.18 -7.73 -12.73
CA GLY A 271 20.43 -6.28 -12.69
C GLY A 271 19.19 -5.41 -12.42
N CYS A 272 17.97 -5.96 -12.46
CA CYS A 272 16.76 -5.20 -12.13
C CYS A 272 16.50 -5.17 -10.62
N LYS A 273 16.47 -3.96 -10.04
CA LYS A 273 16.29 -3.73 -8.59
C LYS A 273 14.82 -3.71 -8.12
N ASN A 274 13.88 -4.03 -9.00
CA ASN A 274 12.46 -3.81 -8.71
C ASN A 274 11.86 -5.04 -8.01
N HIS A 275 11.46 -4.84 -6.75
CA HIS A 275 10.72 -5.80 -5.94
C HIS A 275 9.35 -5.18 -5.58
N MET A 276 8.30 -6.00 -5.58
CA MET A 276 6.94 -5.54 -5.30
C MET A 276 6.29 -6.43 -4.24
N LEU A 277 5.90 -5.85 -3.12
CA LEU A 277 5.16 -6.55 -2.07
C LEU A 277 3.65 -6.29 -2.22
N GLU A 278 2.89 -7.36 -2.46
CA GLU A 278 1.42 -7.37 -2.42
C GLU A 278 0.98 -7.94 -1.08
N ILE A 279 0.42 -7.10 -0.21
CA ILE A 279 -0.17 -7.56 1.05
C ILE A 279 -1.61 -7.95 0.77
N GLY A 280 -1.94 -9.22 0.99
CA GLY A 280 -3.31 -9.71 0.90
C GLY A 280 -4.15 -9.06 2.01
N TYR A 281 -5.23 -8.38 1.62
CA TYR A 281 -6.29 -7.93 2.52
C TYR A 281 -7.36 -9.00 2.65
#